data_AF-A0A927PH13-F1
#
_entry.id   AF-A0A927PH13-F1
#
_cell.length_a   1.000
_cell.length_b   1.000
_cell.length_c   1.000
_cell.angle_alpha   90.00
_cell.angle_beta   90.00
_cell.angle_gamma   90.00
#
_symmetry.space_group_name_H-M   'P 1'
#
loop_
_entity.id
_entity.type
_entity.pdbx_description
1 polymer ?
#
loop_
_entity_poly.entity_id
_entity_poly.type
_entity_poly.pdbx_seq_one_letter_code
_entity_poly.pdbx_strand_id
1 'polypeptide(L)'
;MQKKNIINGFIGTVGFLIVAFIAFSIRYGLSWWISTDNEMLIFFPIWAIGAFYIGYSASAYYHRKKVLFYTEEKNVVKATENWKLYKWFMLSKLLISVAKLFAIMTPFYILAYFDGSRILKSSPLLILIFAIIGVFCFVLSKVIQRGRLNF
;
A
#
# COMPACT_ATOMS: atom_id res chain seq x y z
N MET A 1 13.96 -7.17 -16.41
CA MET A 1 13.36 -7.02 -15.06
C MET A 1 12.60 -5.71 -14.89
N GLN A 2 13.09 -4.57 -15.38
CA GLN A 2 12.43 -3.26 -15.25
C GLN A 2 10.98 -3.22 -15.78
N LYS A 3 10.69 -3.80 -16.95
CA LYS A 3 9.31 -3.87 -17.50
C LYS A 3 8.30 -4.54 -16.54
N LYS A 4 8.67 -5.64 -15.87
CA LYS A 4 7.79 -6.33 -14.91
C LYS A 4 7.53 -5.49 -13.64
N ASN A 5 8.53 -4.71 -13.20
CA ASN A 5 8.38 -3.83 -12.04
C ASN A 5 7.45 -2.66 -12.34
N ILE A 6 7.55 -2.09 -13.55
CA ILE A 6 6.64 -1.03 -14.02
C ILE A 6 5.21 -1.56 -14.08
N ILE A 7 5.00 -2.76 -14.66
CA ILE A 7 3.68 -3.41 -14.71
C ILE A 7 3.10 -3.60 -13.30
N ASN A 8 3.87 -4.14 -12.36
CA ASN A 8 3.39 -4.35 -10.99
C ASN A 8 3.13 -3.03 -10.23
N GLY A 9 3.93 -1.99 -10.49
CA GLY A 9 3.63 -0.63 -10.02
C GLY A 9 2.29 -0.14 -10.58
N PHE A 10 2.07 -0.32 -11.87
CA PHE A 10 0.82 0.06 -12.56
C PHE A 10 -0.39 -0.71 -12.04
N ILE A 11 -0.27 -2.02 -11.81
CA ILE A 11 -1.32 -2.85 -11.20
C ILE A 11 -1.64 -2.35 -9.78
N GLY A 12 -0.63 -2.00 -8.99
CA GLY A 12 -0.82 -1.41 -7.66
C GLY A 12 -1.57 -0.08 -7.71
N THR A 13 -1.23 0.79 -8.67
CA THR A 13 -1.93 2.06 -8.90
C THR A 13 -3.36 1.86 -9.37
N VAL A 14 -3.60 0.97 -10.34
CA VAL A 14 -4.94 0.64 -10.85
C VAL A 14 -5.79 0.03 -9.74
N GLY A 15 -5.23 -0.89 -8.95
CA GLY A 15 -5.91 -1.47 -7.79
C GLY A 15 -6.30 -0.41 -6.76
N PHE A 16 -5.39 0.53 -6.46
CA PHE A 16 -5.70 1.68 -5.61
C PHE A 16 -6.82 2.53 -6.20
N LEU A 17 -6.76 2.86 -7.49
CA LEU A 17 -7.77 3.69 -8.17
C LEU A 17 -9.15 3.02 -8.15
N ILE A 18 -9.24 1.70 -8.33
CA ILE A 18 -10.50 0.96 -8.23
C ILE A 18 -11.05 1.00 -6.80
N VAL A 19 -10.22 0.74 -5.79
CA VAL A 19 -10.66 0.77 -4.38
C VAL A 19 -11.10 2.18 -3.98
N ALA A 20 -10.35 3.20 -4.40
CA ALA A 20 -10.71 4.59 -4.16
C ALA A 20 -11.99 4.95 -4.92
N PHE A 21 -12.15 4.49 -6.17
CA PHE A 21 -13.38 4.68 -6.93
C PHE A 21 -14.60 4.13 -6.21
N ILE A 22 -14.52 2.89 -5.73
CA ILE A 22 -15.60 2.23 -4.98
C ILE A 22 -15.87 2.96 -3.67
N ALA A 23 -14.83 3.25 -2.89
CA ALA A 23 -14.98 3.89 -1.57
C ALA A 23 -15.61 5.28 -1.67
N PHE A 24 -15.21 6.09 -2.66
CA PHE A 24 -15.80 7.40 -2.90
C PHE A 24 -17.19 7.31 -3.52
N SER A 25 -17.45 6.35 -4.42
CA SER A 25 -18.80 6.15 -4.98
C SER A 25 -19.83 5.74 -3.92
N ILE A 26 -19.44 4.90 -2.96
CA ILE A 26 -20.31 4.51 -1.83
C ILE A 26 -20.64 5.74 -0.96
N ARG A 27 -19.66 6.63 -0.76
CA ARG A 27 -19.81 7.76 0.17
C ARG A 27 -20.47 9.01 -0.44
N TYR A 28 -20.18 9.30 -1.70
CA TYR A 28 -20.61 10.52 -2.37
C TYR A 28 -21.59 10.29 -3.53
N GLY A 29 -21.86 9.02 -3.89
CA GLY A 29 -22.68 8.66 -5.03
C GLY A 29 -21.92 8.74 -6.37
N LEU A 30 -22.43 8.07 -7.39
CA LEU A 30 -21.82 8.06 -8.74
C LEU A 30 -21.89 9.44 -9.43
N SER A 31 -22.90 10.26 -9.10
CA SER A 31 -23.07 11.62 -9.63
C SER A 31 -21.94 12.58 -9.22
N TRP A 32 -21.29 12.32 -8.10
CA TRP A 32 -20.18 13.13 -7.59
C TRP A 32 -18.91 13.04 -8.46
N TRP A 33 -18.72 11.94 -9.21
CA TRP A 33 -17.63 11.80 -10.19
C TRP A 33 -17.81 12.64 -11.45
N ILE A 34 -19.05 13.07 -11.72
CA ILE A 34 -19.41 13.84 -12.92
C ILE A 34 -19.35 15.34 -12.62
N SER A 35 -19.53 15.74 -11.35
CA SER A 35 -19.58 17.14 -10.90
C SER A 35 -18.22 17.73 -10.50
N THR A 36 -17.09 17.08 -10.84
CA THR A 36 -15.80 17.26 -10.16
C THR A 36 -15.31 18.71 -10.09
N ASP A 37 -15.26 19.26 -8.87
CA ASP A 37 -14.41 20.40 -8.51
C ASP A 37 -12.93 20.01 -8.72
N ASN A 38 -12.12 20.95 -9.25
CA ASN A 38 -10.72 20.76 -9.66
C ASN A 38 -9.76 20.21 -8.57
N GLU A 39 -10.20 20.17 -7.32
CA GLU A 39 -9.37 19.89 -6.16
C GLU A 39 -9.10 18.38 -5.96
N MET A 40 -10.02 17.51 -6.39
CA MET A 40 -9.84 16.04 -6.37
C MET A 40 -8.83 15.56 -7.42
N LEU A 41 -8.66 16.31 -8.52
CA LEU A 41 -7.64 16.04 -9.54
C LEU A 41 -6.22 16.15 -8.98
N ILE A 42 -6.00 16.79 -7.83
CA ILE A 42 -4.68 16.91 -7.20
C ILE A 42 -4.47 15.81 -6.15
N PHE A 43 -5.53 15.41 -5.45
CA PHE A 43 -5.43 14.45 -4.35
C PHE A 43 -5.27 12.99 -4.80
N PHE A 44 -6.02 12.57 -5.83
CA PHE A 44 -5.91 11.22 -6.41
C PHE A 44 -4.51 10.89 -6.97
N PRO A 45 -3.84 11.80 -7.69
CA PRO A 45 -2.47 11.58 -8.17
C PRO A 45 -1.45 11.31 -7.07
N ILE A 46 -1.53 12.00 -5.91
CA ILE A 46 -0.57 11.81 -4.81
C ILE A 46 -0.65 10.38 -4.28
N TRP A 47 -1.86 9.86 -4.09
CA TRP A 47 -2.05 8.48 -3.70
C TRP A 47 -1.66 7.48 -4.79
N ALA A 48 -1.97 7.78 -6.04
CA ALA A 48 -1.60 6.96 -7.19
C ALA A 48 -0.07 6.83 -7.32
N ILE A 49 0.67 7.93 -7.10
CA ILE A 49 2.14 7.96 -7.07
C ILE A 49 2.68 7.16 -5.89
N GLY A 50 2.10 7.33 -4.69
CA GLY A 50 2.48 6.55 -3.51
C GLY A 50 2.27 5.04 -3.70
N ALA A 51 1.12 4.64 -4.24
CA ALA A 51 0.81 3.26 -4.57
C ALA A 51 1.74 2.69 -5.65
N PHE A 52 2.04 3.49 -6.69
CA PHE A 52 3.00 3.12 -7.74
C PHE A 52 4.38 2.87 -7.15
N TYR A 53 4.87 3.80 -6.31
CA TYR A 53 6.19 3.70 -5.70
C TYR A 53 6.30 2.47 -4.81
N ILE A 54 5.29 2.18 -3.98
CA ILE A 54 5.25 0.98 -3.13
C ILE A 54 5.24 -0.28 -3.99
N GLY A 55 4.37 -0.38 -4.99
CA GLY A 55 4.26 -1.54 -5.87
C GLY A 55 5.53 -1.79 -6.69
N TYR A 56 6.10 -0.74 -7.28
CA TYR A 56 7.36 -0.80 -8.02
C TYR A 56 8.52 -1.25 -7.12
N SER A 57 8.69 -0.63 -5.96
CA SER A 57 9.80 -0.91 -5.04
C SER A 57 9.72 -2.33 -4.49
N ALA A 58 8.51 -2.80 -4.17
CA ALA A 58 8.28 -4.17 -3.72
C ALA A 58 8.63 -5.20 -4.80
N SER A 59 8.18 -4.96 -6.04
CA SER A 59 8.47 -5.83 -7.17
C SER A 59 9.97 -5.87 -7.48
N ALA A 60 10.62 -4.71 -7.52
CA ALA A 60 12.05 -4.60 -7.76
C ALA A 60 12.87 -5.34 -6.69
N TYR A 61 12.50 -5.15 -5.42
CA TYR A 61 13.16 -5.84 -4.30
C TYR A 61 12.95 -7.36 -4.37
N TYR A 62 11.72 -7.81 -4.65
CA TYR A 62 11.39 -9.23 -4.78
C TYR A 62 12.24 -9.91 -5.86
N HIS A 63 12.28 -9.34 -7.07
CA HIS A 63 13.02 -9.94 -8.18
C HIS A 63 14.52 -9.93 -7.95
N ARG A 64 15.08 -8.84 -7.41
CA ARG A 64 16.50 -8.75 -7.07
C ARG A 64 16.90 -9.81 -6.05
N LYS A 65 16.11 -9.96 -4.99
CA LYS A 65 16.38 -10.95 -3.93
C LYS A 65 16.15 -12.38 -4.41
N LYS A 66 15.17 -12.62 -5.27
CA LYS A 66 14.94 -13.94 -5.89
C LYS A 66 16.17 -14.41 -6.64
N VAL A 67 16.73 -13.55 -7.49
CA VAL A 67 17.91 -13.90 -8.30
C VAL A 67 19.07 -14.27 -7.39
N LEU A 68 19.42 -13.40 -6.43
CA LEU A 68 20.50 -13.65 -5.48
C LEU A 68 20.35 -15.00 -4.76
N PHE A 69 19.14 -15.29 -4.25
CA PHE A 69 18.83 -16.53 -3.53
C PHE A 69 19.12 -17.80 -4.34
N TYR A 70 18.71 -17.83 -5.63
CA TYR A 70 18.91 -19.01 -6.47
C TYR A 70 20.34 -19.14 -7.01
N THR A 71 21.12 -18.06 -7.06
CA THR A 71 22.55 -18.12 -7.44
C THR A 71 23.48 -18.52 -6.30
N GLU A 72 23.17 -18.18 -5.05
CA GLU A 72 24.05 -18.43 -3.90
C GLU A 72 23.85 -19.81 -3.26
N GLU A 73 22.67 -20.42 -3.40
CA GLU A 73 22.30 -21.64 -2.69
C GLU A 73 22.40 -22.89 -3.58
N LYS A 74 23.40 -23.74 -3.32
CA LYS A 74 23.69 -24.94 -4.13
C LYS A 74 22.65 -26.07 -4.00
N ASN A 75 21.81 -26.05 -2.96
CA ASN A 75 20.82 -27.09 -2.70
C ASN A 75 19.39 -26.57 -2.92
N VAL A 76 18.78 -27.00 -4.03
CA VAL A 76 17.50 -26.48 -4.55
C VAL A 76 16.33 -26.67 -3.59
N VAL A 77 16.31 -27.75 -2.81
CA VAL A 77 15.21 -28.07 -1.88
C VAL A 77 15.22 -27.11 -0.68
N LYS A 78 16.37 -26.98 -0.02
CA LYS A 78 16.56 -26.00 1.07
C LYS A 78 16.34 -24.57 0.60
N ALA A 79 16.80 -24.24 -0.62
CA ALA A 79 16.60 -22.93 -1.20
C ALA A 79 15.14 -22.56 -1.41
N THR A 80 14.31 -23.54 -1.78
CA THR A 80 12.89 -23.33 -2.01
C THR A 80 12.13 -23.07 -0.70
N GLU A 81 12.47 -23.79 0.38
CA GLU A 81 11.89 -23.56 1.71
C GLU A 81 12.32 -22.22 2.30
N ASN A 82 13.62 -21.93 2.25
CA ASN A 82 14.18 -20.65 2.70
C ASN A 82 13.60 -19.47 1.90
N TRP A 83 13.38 -19.64 0.59
CA TRP A 83 12.70 -18.66 -0.24
C TRP A 83 11.24 -18.45 0.16
N LYS A 84 10.49 -19.53 0.47
CA LYS A 84 9.11 -19.41 0.99
C LYS A 84 9.08 -18.56 2.26
N LEU A 85 9.99 -18.81 3.21
CA LEU A 85 10.11 -18.01 4.44
C LEU A 85 10.52 -16.57 4.15
N TYR A 86 11.43 -16.35 3.19
CA TYR A 86 11.88 -15.02 2.81
C TYR A 86 10.77 -14.18 2.15
N LYS A 87 9.84 -14.81 1.41
CA LYS A 87 8.65 -14.13 0.88
C LYS A 87 7.77 -13.53 1.98
N TRP A 88 7.56 -14.25 3.09
CA TRP A 88 6.80 -13.74 4.24
C TRP A 88 7.48 -12.53 4.88
N PHE A 89 8.80 -12.55 4.98
CA PHE A 89 9.55 -11.40 5.45
C PHE A 89 9.40 -10.19 4.53
N MET A 90 9.46 -10.39 3.22
CA MET A 90 9.22 -9.31 2.24
C MET A 90 7.81 -8.75 2.36
N LEU A 91 6.79 -9.60 2.55
CA LEU A 91 5.41 -9.18 2.79
C LEU A 91 5.30 -8.33 4.07
N SER A 92 5.98 -8.71 5.16
CA SER A 92 6.00 -7.90 6.39
C SER A 92 6.60 -6.51 6.17
N LYS A 93 7.66 -6.40 5.36
CA LYS A 93 8.27 -5.10 5.03
C LYS A 93 7.34 -4.25 4.16
N LEU A 94 6.61 -4.86 3.23
CA LEU A 94 5.59 -4.18 2.44
C LEU A 94 4.47 -3.63 3.33
N LEU A 95 3.94 -4.44 4.25
CA LEU A 95 2.90 -4.02 5.19
C LEU A 95 3.33 -2.85 6.07
N ILE A 96 4.61 -2.81 6.49
CA ILE A 96 5.17 -1.64 7.22
C ILE A 96 5.17 -0.39 6.33
N SER A 97 5.55 -0.50 5.05
CA SER A 97 5.52 0.64 4.13
C SER A 97 4.10 1.16 3.90
N VAL A 98 3.12 0.27 3.77
CA VAL A 98 1.70 0.64 3.69
C VAL A 98 1.23 1.32 4.98
N ALA A 99 1.56 0.75 6.15
CA ALA A 99 1.21 1.34 7.44
C ALA A 99 1.78 2.75 7.61
N LYS A 100 3.04 2.98 7.20
CA LYS A 100 3.67 4.31 7.21
C LYS A 100 2.93 5.29 6.31
N LEU A 101 2.52 4.87 5.12
CA LEU A 101 1.77 5.73 4.21
C LEU A 101 0.43 6.18 4.82
N PHE A 102 -0.32 5.26 5.43
CA PHE A 102 -1.54 5.61 6.17
C PHE A 102 -1.27 6.51 7.39
N ALA A 103 -0.20 6.25 8.14
CA ALA A 103 0.18 7.05 9.31
C ALA A 103 0.58 8.48 8.94
N ILE A 104 1.31 8.67 7.84
CA ILE A 104 1.69 10.01 7.34
C ILE A 104 0.46 10.76 6.81
N MET A 105 -0.49 10.06 6.19
CA MET A 105 -1.69 10.69 5.62
C MET A 105 -2.74 11.07 6.67
N THR A 106 -2.83 10.31 7.77
CA THR A 106 -3.77 10.57 8.87
C THR A 106 -3.75 12.02 9.40
N PRO A 107 -2.60 12.65 9.73
CA PRO A 107 -2.57 14.04 10.17
C PRO A 107 -3.06 15.03 9.10
N PHE A 108 -2.85 14.78 7.80
CA PHE A 108 -3.42 15.63 6.75
C PHE A 108 -4.96 15.57 6.73
N TYR A 109 -5.54 14.38 6.93
CA TYR A 109 -7.00 14.23 7.06
C TYR A 109 -7.55 14.87 8.34
N ILE A 110 -6.79 14.84 9.44
CA ILE A 110 -7.17 15.53 10.69
C ILE A 110 -7.14 17.05 10.50
N LEU A 111 -6.06 17.59 9.92
CA LEU A 111 -5.96 19.03 9.63
C LEU A 111 -7.08 19.48 8.68
N ALA A 112 -7.37 18.71 7.63
CA ALA A 112 -8.47 19.01 6.71
C ALA A 112 -9.85 18.97 7.38
N TYR A 113 -10.03 18.18 8.44
CA TYR A 113 -11.27 18.19 9.24
C TYR A 113 -11.41 19.46 10.06
N PHE A 114 -10.34 19.89 10.74
CA PHE A 114 -10.35 21.11 11.56
C PHE A 114 -10.44 22.40 10.74
N ASP A 115 -9.82 22.43 9.57
CA ASP A 115 -9.84 23.58 8.65
C ASP A 115 -11.17 23.72 7.90
N GLY A 116 -12.11 22.77 8.08
CA GLY A 116 -13.38 22.75 7.35
C GLY A 116 -13.20 22.61 5.83
N SER A 117 -12.02 22.17 5.40
CA SER A 117 -11.62 22.08 3.99
C SER A 117 -12.61 21.24 3.20
N ARG A 118 -13.26 21.88 2.21
CA ARG A 118 -14.18 21.20 1.28
C ARG A 118 -13.48 20.21 0.34
N ILE A 119 -12.15 20.35 0.18
CA ILE A 119 -11.30 19.54 -0.71
C ILE A 119 -11.35 18.06 -0.33
N LEU A 120 -11.24 17.77 0.97
CA LEU A 120 -11.13 16.40 1.49
C LEU A 120 -12.42 15.87 2.09
N LYS A 121 -13.42 16.75 2.33
CA LYS A 121 -14.64 16.48 3.11
C LYS A 121 -14.35 15.47 4.23
N SER A 122 -13.27 15.75 4.96
CA SER A 122 -12.76 14.84 5.97
C SER A 122 -13.83 14.65 7.03
N SER A 123 -13.96 13.43 7.53
CA SER A 123 -14.91 13.12 8.59
C SER A 123 -14.24 12.29 9.67
N PRO A 124 -14.76 12.34 10.90
CA PRO A 124 -14.22 11.54 12.00
C PRO A 124 -14.17 10.05 11.65
N LEU A 125 -15.20 9.55 10.95
CA LEU A 125 -15.26 8.15 10.51
C LEU A 125 -14.14 7.79 9.54
N LEU A 126 -13.81 8.67 8.60
CA LEU A 126 -12.79 8.41 7.58
C LEU A 126 -11.38 8.46 8.19
N ILE A 127 -11.13 9.41 9.10
CA ILE A 127 -9.90 9.46 9.92
C ILE A 127 -9.74 8.16 10.71
N LEU A 128 -10.82 7.68 11.35
CA LEU A 128 -10.82 6.45 12.13
C LEU A 128 -10.50 5.22 11.26
N ILE A 129 -11.11 5.11 10.08
CA ILE A 129 -10.83 4.01 9.14
C ILE A 129 -9.36 4.01 8.71
N PHE A 130 -8.80 5.17 8.37
CA PHE A 130 -7.39 5.28 7.95
C PHE A 130 -6.43 4.89 9.08
N ALA A 131 -6.73 5.33 10.31
CA ALA A 131 -5.97 4.94 11.49
C ALA A 131 -6.05 3.43 11.74
N ILE A 132 -7.25 2.83 11.66
CA ILE A 132 -7.46 1.39 11.83
C ILE A 132 -6.68 0.60 10.78
N ILE A 133 -6.73 0.99 9.51
CA ILE A 133 -5.98 0.31 8.43
C ILE A 133 -4.47 0.41 8.68
N GLY A 134 -3.98 1.59 9.06
CA GLY A 134 -2.56 1.78 9.39
C GLY A 134 -2.10 0.88 10.54
N VAL A 135 -2.86 0.85 11.64
CA VAL A 135 -2.60 -0.01 12.81
C VAL A 135 -2.70 -1.48 12.43
N PHE A 136 -3.73 -1.88 11.67
CA PHE A 136 -3.92 -3.25 11.23
C PHE A 136 -2.74 -3.74 10.38
N CYS A 137 -2.30 -2.97 9.39
CA CYS A 137 -1.12 -3.30 8.58
C CYS A 137 0.14 -3.41 9.44
N PHE A 138 0.31 -2.53 10.43
CA PHE A 138 1.45 -2.59 11.35
C PHE A 138 1.41 -3.86 12.23
N VAL A 139 0.28 -4.15 12.87
CA VAL A 139 0.11 -5.34 13.71
C VAL A 139 0.32 -6.61 12.89
N LEU A 140 -0.29 -6.70 11.71
CA LEU A 140 -0.13 -7.84 10.80
C LEU A 140 1.35 -8.02 10.40
N SER A 141 2.08 -6.94 10.16
CA SER A 141 3.52 -7.01 9.88
C SER A 141 4.32 -7.61 11.03
N LYS A 142 3.96 -7.29 12.28
CA LYS A 142 4.60 -7.81 13.49
C LYS A 142 4.25 -9.27 13.73
N VAL A 143 2.99 -9.66 13.48
CA VAL A 143 2.56 -11.06 13.59
C VAL A 143 3.32 -11.93 12.58
N ILE A 144 3.42 -11.51 11.32
CA ILE A 144 4.18 -12.23 10.29
C ILE A 144 5.67 -12.34 10.65
N GLN A 145 6.24 -11.32 11.29
CA GLN A 145 7.64 -11.36 11.76
C GLN A 145 7.82 -12.28 12.98
N ARG A 146 6.88 -12.27 13.93
CA ARG A 146 6.94 -13.10 15.15
C ARG A 146 6.67 -14.57 14.87
N GLY A 147 5.73 -14.89 13.98
CA GLY A 147 5.49 -16.26 13.53
C GLY A 147 6.71 -16.92 12.87
N ARG A 148 7.76 -16.13 12.57
CA ARG A 148 9.03 -16.57 12.02
C ARG A 148 10.13 -16.82 13.06
N LEU A 149 9.96 -16.39 14.31
CA LEU A 149 10.90 -16.67 15.40
C LEU A 149 10.63 -18.03 16.09
N ASN A 150 9.49 -18.67 15.75
CA ASN A 150 9.07 -19.96 16.31
C ASN A 150 9.24 -21.14 15.32
N PHE A 151 9.97 -20.93 14.23
CA PHE A 151 10.41 -21.95 13.26
C PHE A 151 11.93 -21.83 13.09
#